data_AF-A0A0T9TG51-F1
#
_entry.id   AF-A0A0T9TG51-F1
#
_cell.length_a   1.000
_cell.length_b   1.000
_cell.length_c   1.000
_cell.angle_alpha   90.00
_cell.angle_beta   90.00
_cell.angle_gamma   90.00
#
_symmetry.space_group_name_H-M   'P 1'
#
loop_
_entity.id
_entity.type
_entity.pdbx_description
1 polymer ?
#
loop_
_entity_poly.entity_id
_entity_poly.type
_entity_poly.pdbx_seq_one_letter_code
_entity_poly.pdbx_strand_id
1 'polypeptide(L)'
;MREMLNYFISIDLTGIEFLNIVPDNRLAAGEYIGNNFISYAEFIKFLSDLFIIWFKDYRRKIHITIFEDFIKALKYPNEKLSACYWSGNCSQEIITLEPNGDISPCDKYRGDANSIYGSILNIDLADLLANSSHNQQAVSEEIEATKKMHYCKWFSICHGGCPHDRVINRRHTKEYNDTCCGTGKLLATIEEYLATTG
;
A
#
# COMPACT_ATOMS: atom_id res chain seq x y z
N MET A 1 -20.29 3.38 7.41
CA MET A 1 -20.05 2.98 5.99
C MET A 1 -21.19 3.37 5.06
N ARG A 2 -22.43 2.87 5.22
CA ARG A 2 -23.55 3.27 4.33
C ARG A 2 -23.82 4.78 4.32
N GLU A 3 -23.85 5.40 5.49
CA GLU A 3 -24.00 6.85 5.64
C GLU A 3 -22.94 7.62 4.86
N MET A 4 -21.67 7.24 4.99
CA MET A 4 -20.54 7.79 4.22
C MET A 4 -20.74 7.64 2.71
N LEU A 5 -21.12 6.46 2.22
CA LEU A 5 -21.34 6.25 0.77
C LEU A 5 -22.55 7.04 0.24
N ASN A 6 -23.63 7.14 1.02
CA ASN A 6 -24.79 7.96 0.67
C ASN A 6 -24.42 9.44 0.60
N TYR A 7 -23.58 9.91 1.53
CA TYR A 7 -23.06 11.27 1.51
C TYR A 7 -22.22 11.53 0.26
N PHE A 8 -21.31 10.62 -0.11
CA PHE A 8 -20.52 10.75 -1.34
C PHE A 8 -21.40 10.88 -2.58
N ILE A 9 -22.46 10.06 -2.69
CA ILE A 9 -23.45 10.18 -3.77
C ILE A 9 -24.15 11.56 -3.75
N SER A 10 -24.52 12.07 -2.57
CA SER A 10 -25.25 13.33 -2.45
C SER A 10 -24.47 14.57 -2.93
N ILE A 11 -23.15 14.43 -3.04
CA ILE A 11 -22.23 15.49 -3.51
C ILE A 11 -21.57 15.12 -4.85
N ASP A 12 -22.10 14.12 -5.57
CA ASP A 12 -21.57 13.61 -6.85
C ASP A 12 -20.10 13.14 -6.81
N LEU A 13 -19.63 12.72 -5.62
CA LEU A 13 -18.30 12.14 -5.45
C LEU A 13 -18.35 10.64 -5.75
N THR A 14 -18.12 10.29 -7.01
CA THR A 14 -18.26 8.90 -7.49
C THR A 14 -16.95 8.15 -7.66
N GLY A 15 -15.80 8.81 -7.69
CA GLY A 15 -14.47 8.18 -7.73
C GLY A 15 -13.80 8.27 -6.37
N ILE A 16 -13.56 7.13 -5.72
CA ILE A 16 -13.02 7.05 -4.36
C ILE A 16 -11.80 6.14 -4.31
N GLU A 17 -10.74 6.62 -3.67
CA GLU A 17 -9.60 5.81 -3.24
C GLU A 17 -9.46 5.93 -1.73
N PHE A 18 -9.19 4.81 -1.06
CA PHE A 18 -8.91 4.80 0.38
C PHE A 18 -7.44 4.54 0.60
N LEU A 19 -6.79 5.47 1.29
CA LEU A 19 -5.38 5.36 1.66
C LEU A 19 -5.27 5.09 3.16
N ASN A 20 -4.33 4.22 3.53
CA ASN A 20 -4.03 4.01 4.94
C ASN A 20 -3.28 5.23 5.51
N ILE A 21 -3.63 5.60 6.74
CA ILE A 21 -2.80 6.52 7.52
C ILE A 21 -1.63 5.74 8.12
N VAL A 22 -0.44 6.33 8.14
CA VAL A 22 0.80 5.72 8.67
C VAL A 22 1.41 6.63 9.74
N PRO A 23 1.96 6.08 10.83
CA PRO A 23 2.72 6.84 11.82
C PRO A 23 3.82 7.72 11.22
N ASP A 24 4.19 8.77 11.95
CA ASP A 24 5.30 9.65 11.57
C ASP A 24 6.61 8.85 11.45
N ASN A 25 7.30 9.00 10.33
CA ASN A 25 8.54 8.28 10.03
C ASN A 25 9.66 8.48 11.06
N ARG A 26 9.61 9.59 11.81
CA ARG A 26 10.61 9.92 12.84
C ARG A 26 10.44 9.13 14.13
N LEU A 27 9.31 8.46 14.31
CA LEU A 27 9.05 7.67 15.51
C LEU A 27 9.86 6.38 15.50
N ALA A 28 10.53 6.12 16.62
CA ALA A 28 11.25 4.89 16.90
C ALA A 28 10.31 3.76 17.36
N ALA A 29 10.82 2.52 17.31
CA ALA A 29 10.08 1.37 17.83
C ALA A 29 9.79 1.54 19.33
N GLY A 30 8.53 1.31 19.72
CA GLY A 30 8.06 1.48 21.11
C GLY A 30 7.65 2.89 21.49
N GLU A 31 7.89 3.90 20.64
CA GLU A 31 7.33 5.23 20.87
C GLU A 31 5.82 5.26 20.63
N TYR A 32 5.15 6.17 21.33
CA TYR A 32 3.71 6.35 21.20
C TYR A 32 3.36 6.95 19.83
N ILE A 33 2.64 6.17 19.03
CA ILE A 33 2.27 6.57 17.67
C ILE A 33 1.09 7.55 17.62
N GLY A 34 0.40 7.82 18.73
CA GLY A 34 -0.80 8.67 18.72
C GLY A 34 -2.12 7.87 18.59
N ASN A 35 -3.24 8.51 18.88
CA ASN A 35 -4.59 7.90 18.81
C ASN A 35 -5.27 8.05 17.43
N ASN A 36 -4.67 8.81 16.52
CA ASN A 36 -5.26 9.12 15.20
C ASN A 36 -4.87 8.11 14.12
N PHE A 37 -4.08 7.10 14.46
CA PHE A 37 -3.62 6.07 13.53
C PHE A 37 -4.39 4.78 13.76
N ILE A 38 -4.73 4.12 12.67
CA ILE A 38 -5.24 2.76 12.70
C ILE A 38 -4.15 1.83 12.15
N SER A 39 -4.08 0.62 12.69
CA SER A 39 -3.17 -0.40 12.18
C SER A 39 -3.55 -0.79 10.75
N TYR A 40 -2.59 -1.32 9.99
CA TYR A 40 -2.88 -1.86 8.66
C TYR A 40 -3.93 -2.98 8.70
N ALA A 41 -3.95 -3.78 9.77
CA ALA A 41 -4.96 -4.82 9.96
C ALA A 41 -6.39 -4.23 10.12
N GLU A 42 -6.54 -3.12 10.84
CA GLU A 42 -7.82 -2.41 10.96
C GLU A 42 -8.24 -1.76 9.65
N PHE A 43 -7.29 -1.20 8.90
CA PHE A 43 -7.55 -0.66 7.55
C PHE A 43 -8.05 -1.75 6.59
N ILE A 44 -7.37 -2.90 6.55
CA ILE A 44 -7.81 -4.05 5.75
C ILE A 44 -9.18 -4.56 6.20
N LYS A 45 -9.46 -4.59 7.51
CA LYS A 45 -10.78 -4.95 8.02
C LYS A 45 -11.86 -3.97 7.54
N PHE A 46 -11.59 -2.67 7.62
CA PHE A 46 -12.50 -1.64 7.11
C PHE A 46 -12.80 -1.85 5.61
N LEU A 47 -11.77 -2.12 4.80
CA LEU A 47 -11.93 -2.40 3.37
C LEU A 47 -12.74 -3.67 3.11
N SER A 48 -12.50 -4.75 3.85
CA SER A 48 -13.27 -6.01 3.75
C SER A 48 -14.75 -5.77 4.04
N ASP A 49 -15.07 -5.08 5.14
CA ASP A 49 -16.45 -4.79 5.52
C ASP A 49 -17.12 -3.84 4.49
N LEU A 50 -16.37 -2.86 3.98
CA LEU A 50 -16.83 -1.90 2.98
C LEU A 50 -17.10 -2.58 1.64
N PHE A 51 -16.24 -3.52 1.21
CA PHE A 51 -16.39 -4.25 -0.04
C PHE A 51 -17.76 -4.94 -0.13
N ILE A 52 -18.19 -5.63 0.93
CA ILE A 52 -19.48 -6.34 0.98
C ILE A 52 -20.64 -5.36 0.75
N ILE A 53 -20.61 -4.21 1.43
CA ILE A 53 -21.64 -3.17 1.31
C ILE A 53 -21.62 -2.57 -0.10
N TRP A 54 -20.42 -2.21 -0.57
CA TRP A 54 -20.21 -1.58 -1.86
C TRP A 54 -20.68 -2.47 -3.01
N PHE A 55 -20.24 -3.72 -3.04
CA PHE A 55 -20.53 -4.65 -4.12
C PHE A 55 -22.04 -4.87 -4.27
N LYS A 56 -22.74 -5.03 -3.14
CA LYS A 56 -24.18 -5.28 -3.12
C LYS A 56 -25.02 -4.11 -3.61
N ASP A 57 -24.74 -2.90 -3.12
CA ASP A 57 -25.70 -1.78 -3.24
C ASP A 57 -25.15 -0.53 -3.95
N TYR A 58 -23.82 -0.39 -4.08
CA TYR A 58 -23.17 0.85 -4.51
C TYR A 58 -22.24 0.72 -5.72
N ARG A 59 -21.89 -0.48 -6.16
CA ARG A 59 -20.94 -0.72 -7.27
C ARG A 59 -21.29 0.00 -8.58
N ARG A 60 -22.57 0.25 -8.85
CA ARG A 60 -23.03 0.99 -10.04
C ARG A 60 -23.07 2.52 -9.85
N LYS A 61 -22.80 3.01 -8.64
CA LYS A 61 -22.93 4.42 -8.24
C LYS A 61 -21.60 5.04 -7.84
N ILE A 62 -20.71 4.25 -7.24
CA ILE A 62 -19.40 4.67 -6.76
C ILE A 62 -18.37 3.70 -7.28
N HIS A 63 -17.34 4.23 -7.92
CA HIS A 63 -16.13 3.53 -8.32
C HIS A 63 -15.11 3.58 -7.19
N ILE A 64 -14.72 2.39 -6.72
CA ILE A 64 -13.66 2.25 -5.74
C ILE A 64 -12.57 1.40 -6.40
N THR A 65 -11.51 2.07 -6.87
CA THR A 65 -10.52 1.50 -7.80
C THR A 65 -9.87 0.23 -7.24
N ILE A 66 -9.43 0.25 -5.99
CA ILE A 66 -8.85 -0.92 -5.31
C ILE A 66 -9.76 -2.17 -5.38
N PHE A 67 -11.08 -2.02 -5.25
CA PHE A 67 -12.00 -3.16 -5.31
C PHE A 67 -12.18 -3.66 -6.73
N GLU A 68 -12.33 -2.75 -7.70
CA GLU A 68 -12.44 -3.11 -9.11
C GLU A 68 -11.18 -3.83 -9.59
N ASP A 69 -10.01 -3.35 -9.19
CA ASP A 69 -8.72 -3.93 -9.55
C ASP A 69 -8.51 -5.31 -8.92
N PHE A 70 -8.83 -5.50 -7.64
CA PHE A 70 -8.75 -6.83 -7.03
C PHE A 70 -9.75 -7.82 -7.63
N ILE A 71 -10.97 -7.40 -7.98
CA ILE A 71 -11.91 -8.26 -8.72
C ILE A 71 -11.30 -8.69 -10.05
N LYS A 72 -10.68 -7.76 -10.80
CA LYS A 72 -10.03 -8.09 -12.08
C LYS A 72 -8.84 -9.02 -11.87
N ALA A 73 -7.95 -8.74 -10.92
CA ALA A 73 -6.75 -9.55 -10.66
C ALA A 73 -7.09 -10.98 -10.20
N LEU A 74 -8.16 -11.15 -9.43
CA LEU A 74 -8.66 -12.49 -9.05
C LEU A 74 -9.18 -13.27 -10.27
N LYS A 75 -9.73 -12.59 -11.28
CA LYS A 75 -10.24 -13.22 -12.50
C LYS A 75 -9.15 -13.42 -13.56
N TYR A 76 -8.18 -12.51 -13.61
CA TYR A 76 -7.12 -12.44 -14.61
C TYR A 76 -5.78 -12.30 -13.88
N PRO A 77 -5.07 -13.41 -13.62
CA PRO A 77 -3.86 -13.42 -12.79
C PRO A 77 -2.69 -12.53 -13.27
N ASN A 78 -2.76 -12.01 -14.50
CA ASN A 78 -1.74 -11.12 -15.08
C ASN A 78 -2.17 -9.64 -15.09
N GLU A 79 -3.36 -9.32 -14.57
CA GLU A 79 -3.83 -7.93 -14.51
C GLU A 79 -2.98 -7.14 -13.52
N LYS A 80 -2.43 -6.01 -13.97
CA LYS A 80 -1.70 -5.10 -13.09
C LYS A 80 -2.69 -4.25 -12.30
N LEU A 81 -2.47 -4.18 -10.99
CA LEU A 81 -3.19 -3.28 -10.11
C LEU A 81 -2.72 -1.84 -10.40
N SER A 82 -3.65 -0.89 -10.45
CA SER A 82 -3.33 0.52 -10.75
C SER A 82 -2.56 1.22 -9.63
N ALA A 83 -2.80 0.82 -8.38
CA ALA A 83 -2.16 1.41 -7.23
C ALA A 83 -0.72 0.91 -7.05
N CYS A 84 0.21 1.84 -6.85
CA CYS A 84 1.63 1.53 -6.65
C CYS A 84 1.89 0.59 -5.48
N TYR A 85 1.03 0.61 -4.45
CA TYR A 85 1.14 -0.19 -3.23
C TYR A 85 1.23 -1.69 -3.49
N TRP A 86 0.72 -2.18 -4.61
CA TRP A 86 0.74 -3.61 -4.96
C TRP A 86 1.41 -3.87 -6.32
N SER A 87 2.22 -2.92 -6.82
CA SER A 87 2.96 -3.06 -8.09
C SER A 87 4.08 -4.11 -8.03
N GLY A 88 4.72 -4.27 -6.85
CA GLY A 88 5.79 -5.23 -6.61
C GLY A 88 7.20 -4.76 -7.00
N ASN A 89 7.33 -3.59 -7.62
CA ASN A 89 8.61 -3.04 -8.10
C ASN A 89 8.69 -1.51 -7.95
N CYS A 90 7.98 -0.94 -6.98
CA CYS A 90 7.86 0.52 -6.83
C CYS A 90 9.22 1.19 -6.60
N SER A 91 10.19 0.53 -5.98
CA SER A 91 11.55 1.06 -5.77
C SER A 91 12.29 1.39 -7.07
N GLN A 92 11.87 0.83 -8.20
CA GLN A 92 12.48 1.02 -9.52
C GLN A 92 11.63 1.89 -10.46
N GLU A 93 10.35 2.09 -10.15
CA GLU A 93 9.42 2.83 -11.01
C GLU A 93 9.04 4.20 -10.45
N ILE A 94 9.22 4.41 -9.14
CA ILE A 94 8.79 5.61 -8.44
C ILE A 94 9.97 6.22 -7.71
N ILE A 95 10.09 7.54 -7.85
CA ILE A 95 10.97 8.38 -7.04
C ILE A 95 10.21 9.66 -6.70
N THR A 96 10.54 10.26 -5.56
CA THR A 96 10.12 11.63 -5.23
C THR A 96 11.30 12.56 -5.43
N LEU A 97 11.06 13.69 -6.09
CA LEU A 97 11.94 14.84 -6.13
C LEU A 97 11.30 15.97 -5.33
N GLU A 98 11.93 16.35 -4.23
CA GLU A 98 11.50 17.47 -3.39
C GLU A 98 12.00 18.82 -3.96
N PRO A 99 11.35 19.95 -3.67
CA PRO A 99 11.75 21.26 -4.19
C PRO A 99 13.17 21.71 -3.83
N ASN A 100 13.77 21.13 -2.79
CA ASN A 100 15.16 21.37 -2.38
C ASN A 100 16.17 20.50 -3.16
N GLY A 101 15.70 19.67 -4.09
CA GLY A 101 16.53 18.77 -4.89
C GLY A 101 16.74 17.40 -4.30
N ASP A 102 16.21 17.09 -3.11
CA ASP A 102 16.35 15.77 -2.50
C ASP A 102 15.55 14.72 -3.27
N ILE A 103 16.16 13.54 -3.43
CA ILE A 103 15.54 12.36 -4.02
C ILE A 103 15.28 11.33 -2.93
N SER A 104 14.09 10.72 -2.95
CA SER A 104 13.70 9.63 -2.03
C SER A 104 12.82 8.60 -2.75
N PRO A 105 12.51 7.43 -2.14
CA PRO A 105 11.76 6.37 -2.80
C PRO A 105 10.35 6.80 -3.23
N CYS A 106 9.62 7.48 -2.35
CA CYS A 106 8.31 8.04 -2.62
C CYS A 106 7.91 9.04 -1.51
N ASP A 107 6.78 9.70 -1.70
CA ASP A 107 6.20 10.67 -0.77
C ASP A 107 5.96 10.10 0.64
N LYS A 108 5.68 8.79 0.78
CA LYS A 108 5.51 8.15 2.10
C LYS A 108 6.76 8.21 2.98
N TYR A 109 7.95 8.36 2.41
CA TYR A 109 9.22 8.47 3.16
C TYR A 109 9.55 9.90 3.60
N ARG A 110 8.65 10.86 3.38
CA ARG A 110 8.87 12.25 3.79
C ARG A 110 9.23 12.35 5.28
N GLY A 111 10.27 13.12 5.57
CA GLY A 111 10.78 13.32 6.93
C GLY A 111 11.68 12.19 7.46
N ASP A 112 11.86 11.10 6.71
CA ASP A 112 12.87 10.09 7.01
C ASP A 112 14.21 10.44 6.37
N ALA A 113 15.11 11.02 7.16
CA ALA A 113 16.45 11.36 6.70
C ALA A 113 17.24 10.13 6.23
N ASN A 114 16.93 8.93 6.76
CA ASN A 114 17.61 7.68 6.39
C ASN A 114 17.03 7.02 5.13
N SER A 115 16.12 7.71 4.44
CA SER A 115 15.56 7.26 3.16
C SER A 115 15.88 8.21 2.01
N ILE A 116 16.67 9.27 2.24
CA ILE A 116 17.09 10.20 1.20
C ILE A 116 18.21 9.56 0.39
N TYR A 117 18.01 9.41 -0.92
CA TYR A 117 19.01 8.84 -1.82
C TYR A 117 20.20 9.77 -2.02
N GLY A 118 19.93 11.07 -2.00
CA GLY A 118 20.84 12.21 -2.08
C GLY A 118 20.14 13.37 -2.79
N SER A 119 20.88 14.28 -3.41
CA SER A 119 20.32 15.47 -4.06
C SER A 119 20.80 15.64 -5.49
N ILE A 120 19.87 15.92 -6.41
CA ILE A 120 20.17 16.20 -7.83
C ILE A 120 20.92 17.51 -8.05
N LEU A 121 21.01 18.36 -7.02
CA LEU A 121 21.84 19.57 -7.08
C LEU A 121 23.34 19.25 -7.00
N ASN A 122 23.69 18.04 -6.52
CA ASN A 122 25.07 17.64 -6.26
C ASN A 122 25.54 16.51 -7.18
N ILE A 123 24.67 15.58 -7.55
CA ILE A 123 24.99 14.35 -8.28
C ILE A 123 23.92 14.12 -9.38
N ASP A 124 24.33 13.61 -10.54
CA ASP A 124 23.38 13.21 -11.59
C ASP A 124 22.40 12.14 -11.09
N LEU A 125 21.15 12.18 -11.55
CA LEU A 125 20.12 11.25 -11.09
C LEU A 125 20.46 9.79 -11.39
N ALA A 126 21.02 9.49 -12.56
CA ALA A 126 21.37 8.11 -12.91
C ALA A 126 22.47 7.57 -11.99
N ASP A 127 23.48 8.39 -11.70
CA ASP A 127 24.54 8.07 -10.75
C ASP A 127 23.99 7.89 -9.34
N LEU A 128 23.02 8.71 -8.94
CA LEU A 128 22.38 8.62 -7.64
C LEU A 128 21.61 7.30 -7.49
N LEU A 129 20.81 6.94 -8.48
CA LEU A 129 20.04 5.69 -8.47
C LEU A 129 20.96 4.46 -8.52
N ALA A 130 22.08 4.53 -9.23
CA ALA A 130 23.04 3.42 -9.29
C ALA A 130 23.82 3.23 -7.97
N ASN A 131 24.22 4.33 -7.32
CA ASN A 131 25.23 4.28 -6.26
C ASN A 131 24.70 4.57 -4.85
N SER A 132 23.45 5.06 -4.71
CA SER A 132 22.89 5.37 -3.39
C SER A 132 22.67 4.10 -2.57
N SER A 133 23.29 4.06 -1.37
CA SER A 133 23.08 2.98 -0.40
C SER A 133 21.62 2.89 0.06
N HIS A 134 20.93 4.01 0.19
CA HIS A 134 19.53 4.06 0.57
C HIS A 134 18.62 3.49 -0.54
N ASN A 135 18.94 3.75 -1.81
CA ASN A 135 18.23 3.11 -2.92
C ASN A 135 18.48 1.58 -2.93
N GLN A 136 19.74 1.16 -2.76
CA GLN A 136 20.08 -0.27 -2.67
C GLN A 136 19.38 -0.96 -1.49
N GLN A 137 19.17 -0.27 -0.37
CA GLN A 137 18.39 -0.76 0.76
C GLN A 137 16.91 -0.92 0.42
N ALA A 138 16.31 0.04 -0.30
CA ALA A 138 14.93 -0.06 -0.76
C ALA A 138 14.71 -1.25 -1.71
N VAL A 139 15.63 -1.46 -2.65
CA VAL A 139 15.62 -2.62 -3.56
C VAL A 139 15.78 -3.93 -2.77
N SER A 140 16.71 -3.96 -1.81
CA SER A 140 16.93 -5.15 -0.97
C SER A 140 15.71 -5.51 -0.14
N GLU A 141 14.98 -4.52 0.38
CA GLU A 141 13.73 -4.71 1.11
C GLU A 141 12.65 -5.38 0.25
N GLU A 142 12.52 -5.02 -1.03
CA GLU A 142 11.58 -5.67 -1.95
C GLU A 142 11.98 -7.13 -2.27
N ILE A 143 13.27 -7.37 -2.49
CA ILE A 143 13.81 -8.72 -2.73
C ILE A 143 13.55 -9.61 -1.51
N GLU A 144 13.85 -9.14 -0.31
CA GLU A 144 13.65 -9.92 0.92
C GLU A 144 12.16 -10.15 1.22
N ALA A 145 11.29 -9.17 0.98
CA ALA A 145 9.85 -9.35 1.11
C ALA A 145 9.34 -10.45 0.16
N THR A 146 9.82 -10.46 -1.09
CA THR A 146 9.50 -11.51 -2.06
C THR A 146 9.90 -12.89 -1.55
N LYS A 147 11.11 -13.03 -1.01
CA LYS A 147 11.58 -14.29 -0.42
C LYS A 147 10.76 -14.72 0.79
N LYS A 148 10.41 -13.80 1.71
CA LYS A 148 9.65 -14.15 2.92
C LYS A 148 8.19 -14.48 2.63
N MET A 149 7.59 -13.83 1.64
CA MET A 149 6.15 -13.91 1.37
C MET A 149 5.79 -14.86 0.23
N HIS A 150 6.75 -15.50 -0.45
CA HIS A 150 6.46 -16.37 -1.60
C HIS A 150 5.52 -17.56 -1.30
N TYR A 151 5.43 -18.00 -0.04
CA TYR A 151 4.47 -19.04 0.39
C TYR A 151 3.06 -18.50 0.66
N CYS A 152 2.87 -17.19 0.72
CA CYS A 152 1.54 -16.60 0.88
C CYS A 152 0.73 -16.81 -0.40
N LYS A 153 -0.45 -17.43 -0.27
CA LYS A 153 -1.34 -17.72 -1.43
C LYS A 153 -1.73 -16.49 -2.25
N TRP A 154 -1.63 -15.29 -1.66
CA TRP A 154 -2.01 -14.02 -2.26
C TRP A 154 -0.84 -13.22 -2.82
N PHE A 155 0.39 -13.72 -2.69
CA PHE A 155 1.59 -12.96 -3.04
C PHE A 155 1.63 -12.58 -4.52
N SER A 156 1.15 -13.44 -5.43
CA SER A 156 1.08 -13.16 -6.87
C SER A 156 0.13 -12.02 -7.26
N ILE A 157 -0.74 -11.58 -6.34
CA ILE A 157 -1.66 -10.44 -6.58
C ILE A 157 -1.16 -9.20 -5.84
N CYS A 158 -0.85 -9.34 -4.55
CA CYS A 158 -0.51 -8.19 -3.72
C CYS A 158 0.98 -7.82 -3.77
N HIS A 159 1.85 -8.70 -4.26
CA HIS A 159 3.31 -8.52 -4.33
C HIS A 159 3.95 -8.07 -3.01
N GLY A 160 3.37 -8.50 -1.87
CA GLY A 160 3.86 -8.13 -0.55
C GLY A 160 3.51 -6.70 -0.10
N GLY A 161 2.63 -6.00 -0.82
CA GLY A 161 2.15 -4.67 -0.47
C GLY A 161 3.24 -3.58 -0.52
N CYS A 162 2.93 -2.43 0.07
CA CYS A 162 3.83 -1.28 0.05
C CYS A 162 5.08 -1.53 0.92
N PRO A 163 6.31 -1.33 0.40
CA PRO A 163 7.53 -1.45 1.20
C PRO A 163 7.55 -0.55 2.44
N HIS A 164 7.05 0.68 2.30
CA HIS A 164 6.95 1.62 3.42
C HIS A 164 6.03 1.08 4.52
N ASP A 165 4.84 0.59 4.16
CA ASP A 165 3.91 0.03 5.14
C ASP A 165 4.50 -1.21 5.85
N ARG A 166 5.33 -2.02 5.17
CA ARG A 166 6.04 -3.15 5.82
C ARG A 166 7.00 -2.64 6.88
N VAL A 167 7.84 -1.64 6.55
CA VAL A 167 8.80 -1.06 7.50
C VAL A 167 8.08 -0.46 8.72
N ILE A 168 7.01 0.29 8.50
CA ILE A 168 6.18 0.86 9.56
C ILE A 168 5.54 -0.23 10.43
N ASN A 169 4.97 -1.28 9.82
CA ASN A 169 4.37 -2.38 10.57
C ASN A 169 5.40 -3.14 11.40
N ARG A 170 6.60 -3.41 10.89
CA ARG A 170 7.68 -4.01 11.70
C ARG A 170 8.04 -3.15 12.90
N ARG A 171 8.01 -1.83 12.73
CA ARG A 171 8.42 -0.87 13.77
C ARG A 171 7.36 -0.72 14.86
N HIS A 172 6.08 -0.71 14.49
CA HIS A 172 5.00 -0.30 15.40
C HIS A 172 3.93 -1.37 15.66
N THR A 173 3.93 -2.48 14.93
CA THR A 173 2.91 -3.55 15.07
C THR A 173 3.54 -4.82 15.63
N LYS A 174 3.32 -5.08 16.92
CA LYS A 174 3.92 -6.22 17.65
C LYS A 174 3.66 -7.59 17.03
N GLU A 175 2.50 -7.78 16.40
CA GLU A 175 2.07 -9.07 15.83
C GLU A 175 2.41 -9.22 14.33
N TYR A 176 3.14 -8.26 13.75
CA TYR A 176 3.52 -8.33 12.35
C TYR A 176 4.62 -9.37 12.11
N ASN A 177 4.34 -10.38 11.28
CA ASN A 177 5.20 -11.55 11.11
C ASN A 177 5.87 -11.68 9.73
N ASP A 178 5.83 -10.63 8.90
CA ASP A 178 6.60 -10.50 7.64
C ASP A 178 6.38 -11.59 6.56
N THR A 179 5.52 -12.58 6.81
CA THR A 179 5.19 -13.67 5.86
C THR A 179 3.96 -13.35 5.02
N CYS A 180 3.23 -12.30 5.38
CA CYS A 180 2.10 -11.75 4.63
C CYS A 180 2.02 -10.25 4.89
N CYS A 181 1.68 -9.46 3.88
CA CYS A 181 1.50 -8.02 4.02
C CYS A 181 0.19 -7.63 4.73
N GLY A 182 -0.76 -8.56 4.88
CA GLY A 182 -2.08 -8.34 5.48
C GLY A 182 -3.23 -8.20 4.48
N THR A 183 -2.95 -7.78 3.24
CA THR A 183 -3.94 -7.62 2.15
C THR A 183 -4.73 -8.91 1.87
N GLY A 184 -4.14 -10.06 2.16
CA GLY A 184 -4.77 -11.36 1.92
C GLY A 184 -6.15 -11.56 2.57
N LYS A 185 -6.45 -10.85 3.68
CA LYS A 185 -7.80 -10.90 4.27
C LYS A 185 -8.85 -10.25 3.36
N LEU A 186 -8.54 -9.12 2.75
CA LEU A 186 -9.42 -8.46 1.77
C LEU A 186 -9.60 -9.33 0.53
N LEU A 187 -8.51 -9.87 -0.03
CA LEU A 187 -8.58 -10.77 -1.18
C LEU A 187 -9.44 -12.01 -0.90
N ALA A 188 -9.32 -12.60 0.30
CA ALA A 188 -10.19 -13.71 0.72
C ALA A 188 -11.66 -13.29 0.82
N THR A 189 -11.95 -12.13 1.42
CA THR A 189 -13.33 -11.60 1.48
C THR A 189 -13.91 -11.42 0.08
N ILE A 190 -13.14 -10.88 -0.86
CA ILE A 190 -13.59 -10.66 -2.24
C ILE A 190 -13.84 -12.01 -2.93
N GLU A 191 -12.87 -12.94 -2.87
CA GLU A 191 -12.98 -14.29 -3.46
C GLU A 191 -14.22 -15.03 -2.94
N GLU A 192 -14.39 -15.11 -1.62
CA GLU A 192 -15.51 -15.81 -0.97
C GLU A 192 -16.87 -15.17 -1.31
N TYR A 193 -16.94 -13.83 -1.32
CA TYR A 193 -18.18 -13.14 -1.64
C TYR A 193 -18.57 -13.30 -3.11
N LEU A 194 -17.62 -13.27 -4.03
CA LEU A 194 -17.87 -13.52 -5.45
C LEU A 194 -18.32 -14.96 -5.70
N ALA A 195 -17.75 -15.94 -4.99
CA ALA A 195 -18.13 -17.34 -5.11
C ALA A 195 -19.56 -17.63 -4.60
N THR A 196 -20.08 -16.83 -3.67
CA THR A 196 -21.42 -17.00 -3.08
C THR A 196 -22.51 -16.17 -3.75
N THR A 197 -22.14 -15.20 -4.59
CA THR A 197 -23.07 -14.30 -5.29
C THR A 197 -23.03 -14.40 -6.81
N GLY A 198 -22.16 -15.28 -7.34
CA GLY A 198 -22.00 -15.58 -8.76
C GLY A 198 -22.96 -16.65 -9.30
#